data_AF-X1ABL3-F1
#
_entry.id   AF-X1ABL3-F1
#
_cell.length_a   1.000
_cell.length_b   1.000
_cell.length_c   1.000
_cell.angle_alpha   90.00
_cell.angle_beta   90.00
_cell.angle_gamma   90.00
#
_symmetry.space_group_name_H-M   'P 1'
#
loop_
_entity.id
_entity.type
_entity.pdbx_description
1 polymer ?
#
loop_
_entity_poly.entity_id
_entity_poly.type
_entity_poly.pdbx_seq_one_letter_code
_entity_poly.pdbx_strand_id
1 'polypeptide(L)'
;MIAGLDEAGRGPVFSNMVLCGVLFDERMLDELKAAGVRDSKLLSPKKRGVLAKFITEKALKVEIIELSPAEIDELRLVKKINLNEIEAINFARDRRVLAEVQPPAGLV
;
A
#
# COMPACT_ATOMS: atom_id res chain seq x y z
N MET A 1 13.45 10.83 -0.82
CA MET A 1 12.60 9.83 -0.12
C MET A 1 11.61 9.29 -1.14
N ILE A 2 11.32 8.00 -1.12
CA ILE A 2 10.38 7.39 -2.05
C ILE A 2 9.32 6.59 -1.29
N ALA A 3 8.06 6.77 -1.66
CA ALA A 3 6.96 5.95 -1.15
C ALA A 3 6.45 4.98 -2.21
N GLY A 4 6.03 3.80 -1.74
CA GLY A 4 5.24 2.85 -2.49
C GLY A 4 3.90 2.64 -1.81
N LEU A 5 2.83 2.65 -2.59
CA LEU A 5 1.46 2.41 -2.13
C LEU A 5 0.87 1.28 -2.98
N ASP A 6 0.18 0.34 -2.35
CA ASP A 6 -0.48 -0.77 -3.04
C ASP A 6 -1.64 -1.33 -2.21
N GLU A 7 -2.54 -2.07 -2.85
CA GLU A 7 -3.69 -2.71 -2.21
C GLU A 7 -3.78 -4.22 -2.48
N ALA A 8 -4.46 -4.92 -1.58
CA ALA A 8 -4.82 -6.33 -1.72
C ALA A 8 -6.27 -6.55 -1.28
N GLY A 9 -6.93 -7.55 -1.87
CA GLY A 9 -8.31 -7.89 -1.47
C GLY A 9 -9.41 -7.02 -2.10
N ARG A 10 -9.10 -6.29 -3.18
CA ARG A 10 -10.10 -5.48 -3.92
C ARG A 10 -11.18 -6.29 -4.63
N GLY A 11 -10.85 -7.48 -5.12
CA GLY A 11 -11.72 -8.33 -5.96
C GLY A 11 -12.60 -9.35 -5.22
N PRO A 12 -12.15 -10.00 -4.13
CA PRO A 12 -12.96 -10.97 -3.39
C PRO A 12 -14.26 -10.36 -2.83
N VAL A 13 -15.35 -11.13 -2.88
CA VAL A 13 -16.64 -10.77 -2.25
C VAL A 13 -16.54 -10.87 -0.73
N PHE A 14 -15.74 -11.82 -0.23
CA PHE A 14 -15.55 -12.08 1.19
C PHE A 14 -14.07 -11.90 1.54
N SER A 15 -13.73 -10.76 2.15
CA SER A 15 -12.47 -10.47 2.84
C SER A 15 -12.41 -8.96 3.11
N ASN A 16 -11.53 -8.54 4.01
CA ASN A 16 -11.10 -7.15 4.06
C ASN A 16 -10.34 -6.78 2.77
N MET A 17 -10.44 -5.51 2.39
CA MET A 17 -9.48 -4.85 1.51
C MET A 17 -8.38 -4.25 2.38
N VAL A 18 -7.12 -4.47 2.01
CA VAL A 18 -5.96 -3.98 2.75
C VAL A 18 -5.18 -3.04 1.86
N LEU A 19 -4.95 -1.81 2.31
CA LEU A 19 -4.06 -0.86 1.68
C LEU A 19 -2.77 -0.78 2.51
N CYS A 20 -1.63 -0.68 1.83
CA CYS A 20 -0.33 -0.57 2.47
C CYS A 20 0.45 0.59 1.85
N GLY A 21 1.08 1.38 2.72
CA GLY A 21 2.06 2.38 2.34
C GLY A 21 3.40 2.09 2.99
N VAL A 22 4.47 2.26 2.23
CA VAL A 22 5.86 2.10 2.70
C VAL A 22 6.71 3.27 2.27
N LEU A 23 7.54 3.79 3.18
CA LEU A 23 8.47 4.88 2.92
C LEU A 23 9.91 4.37 3.03
N PHE A 24 10.72 4.67 2.01
CA PHE A 24 12.13 4.32 1.96
C PHE A 24 13.01 5.53 1.65
N ASP A 25 14.27 5.45 2.10
CA ASP A 25 15.35 6.22 1.50
C ASP A 25 15.60 5.70 0.07
N GLU A 26 15.86 6.59 -0.89
CA GLU A 26 16.06 6.20 -2.30
C GLU A 26 17.24 5.22 -2.48
N ARG A 27 18.24 5.27 -1.59
CA ARG A 27 19.38 4.34 -1.59
C ARG A 27 18.96 2.89 -1.34
N MET A 28 17.80 2.65 -0.72
CA MET A 28 17.27 1.31 -0.48
C MET A 28 16.74 0.62 -1.75
N LEU A 29 16.54 1.34 -2.85
CA LEU A 29 15.94 0.77 -4.06
C LEU A 29 16.77 -0.36 -4.65
N ASP A 30 18.10 -0.26 -4.62
CA ASP A 30 18.97 -1.31 -5.14
C ASP A 30 18.98 -2.55 -4.24
N GLU A 31 18.93 -2.37 -2.92
CA GLU A 31 18.77 -3.49 -1.96
C GLU A 31 17.43 -4.21 -2.14
N LEU A 32 16.33 -3.48 -2.35
CA LEU A 32 15.00 -4.05 -2.60
C LEU A 32 14.99 -4.89 -3.90
N LYS A 33 15.60 -4.39 -4.96
CA LYS A 33 15.75 -5.12 -6.23
C LYS A 33 16.63 -6.37 -6.05
N ALA A 34 17.75 -6.26 -5.36
CA ALA A 34 18.66 -7.38 -5.09
C ALA A 34 18.00 -8.47 -4.23
N ALA A 35 17.17 -8.09 -3.26
CA ALA A 35 16.35 -9.03 -2.49
C ALA A 35 15.28 -9.74 -3.34
N GLY A 36 14.98 -9.20 -4.52
CA GLY A 36 14.07 -9.77 -5.50
C GLY A 36 12.62 -9.32 -5.32
N VAL A 37 12.39 -8.16 -4.69
CA VAL A 37 11.08 -7.51 -4.61
C VAL A 37 10.55 -7.26 -6.02
N ARG A 38 9.34 -7.74 -6.28
CA ARG A 38 8.63 -7.70 -7.56
C ARG A 38 7.13 -7.93 -7.28
N ASP A 39 6.31 -7.98 -8.32
CA ASP A 39 4.89 -8.32 -8.19
C ASP A 39 4.68 -9.56 -7.30
N SER A 40 3.93 -9.37 -6.23
CA SER A 40 3.74 -10.39 -5.18
C SER A 40 3.05 -11.65 -5.71
N LYS A 41 2.26 -11.53 -6.78
CA LYS A 41 1.56 -12.66 -7.43
C LYS A 41 2.55 -13.63 -8.10
N LEU A 42 3.75 -13.17 -8.44
CA LEU A 42 4.82 -13.99 -9.02
C LEU A 42 5.67 -14.70 -7.96
N LEU A 43 5.37 -14.53 -6.67
CA LEU A 43 6.15 -15.06 -5.57
C LEU A 43 5.40 -16.17 -4.82
N SER A 44 6.13 -17.18 -4.34
CA SER A 44 5.55 -18.20 -3.46
C SER A 44 5.13 -17.59 -2.11
N PRO A 45 4.15 -18.16 -1.39
CA PRO A 45 3.74 -17.69 -0.07
C PRO A 45 4.92 -17.58 0.92
N LYS A 46 5.82 -18.56 0.92
CA LYS A 46 7.03 -18.55 1.74
C LYS A 46 7.93 -17.35 1.42
N LYS A 47 8.14 -17.06 0.12
CA LYS A 47 9.00 -15.93 -0.29
C LYS A 47 8.34 -14.58 -0.01
N ARG A 48 7.01 -14.47 -0.16
CA ARG A 48 6.25 -13.27 0.26
C ARG A 48 6.44 -12.98 1.74
N GLY A 49 6.34 -13.99 2.62
CA GLY A 49 6.56 -13.79 4.06
C GLY A 49 7.96 -13.29 4.40
N VAL A 50 8.99 -13.86 3.77
CA VAL A 50 10.38 -13.42 3.95
C VAL A 50 10.57 -11.97 3.47
N LEU A 51 10.05 -11.63 2.29
CA LEU A 51 10.18 -10.29 1.74
C LEU A 51 9.37 -9.25 2.50
N ALA A 52 8.16 -9.59 2.96
CA ALA A 52 7.35 -8.71 3.78
C ALA A 52 8.12 -8.30 5.05
N LYS A 53 8.72 -9.28 5.76
CA LYS A 53 9.56 -9.00 6.92
C LYS A 53 10.75 -8.08 6.56
N PHE A 54 11.47 -8.41 5.49
CA PHE A 54 12.61 -7.59 5.03
C PHE A 54 12.21 -6.15 4.70
N ILE A 55 11.10 -5.97 3.97
CA ILE A 55 10.56 -4.65 3.60
C ILE A 55 10.21 -3.86 4.85
N THR A 56 9.46 -4.46 5.79
CA THR A 56 9.02 -3.78 7.01
C THR A 56 10.20 -3.40 7.91
N GLU A 57 11.23 -4.25 8.03
CA GLU A 57 12.44 -3.96 8.83
C GLU A 57 13.29 -2.84 8.24
N LYS A 58 13.27 -2.69 6.90
CA LYS A 58 14.09 -1.70 6.19
C LYS A 58 13.36 -0.40 5.89
N ALA A 59 12.03 -0.40 5.96
CA ALA A 59 11.22 0.78 5.72
C ALA A 59 11.42 1.81 6.84
N LEU A 60 11.47 3.08 6.47
CA LEU A 60 11.48 4.18 7.43
C LEU A 60 10.12 4.30 8.12
N LYS A 61 9.06 4.03 7.36
CA LYS A 61 7.67 3.98 7.84
C LYS A 61 6.87 2.95 7.07
N VAL A 62 5.91 2.35 7.76
CA VAL A 62 4.90 1.46 7.19
C VAL A 62 3.56 1.85 7.79
N GLU A 63 2.55 1.95 6.94
CA GLU A 63 1.16 2.12 7.35
C GLU A 63 0.32 1.05 6.66
N ILE A 64 -0.63 0.47 7.41
CA ILE A 64 -1.57 -0.52 6.91
C ILE A 64 -2.96 -0.05 7.29
N ILE A 65 -3.84 -0.01 6.30
CA ILE A 65 -5.25 0.34 6.48
C ILE A 65 -6.06 -0.88 6.04
N GLU A 66 -6.88 -1.40 6.95
CA GLU A 66 -7.82 -2.47 6.64
C GLU A 66 -9.23 -1.88 6.56
N LEU A 67 -9.94 -2.22 5.49
CA LEU A 67 -11.34 -1.89 5.28
C LEU A 67 -12.14 -3.18 5.26
N SER A 68 -13.03 -3.33 6.23
CA SER A 68 -13.95 -4.45 6.29
C SER A 68 -15.02 -4.36 5.18
N PRO A 69 -15.64 -5.49 4.80
CA PRO A 69 -16.77 -5.47 3.87
C PRO A 69 -17.89 -4.52 4.29
N ALA A 70 -18.20 -4.44 5.60
CA ALA A 70 -19.23 -3.57 6.13
C ALA A 70 -18.90 -2.07 5.94
N GLU A 71 -17.65 -1.68 6.15
CA GLU A 71 -17.19 -0.31 5.89
C GLU A 71 -17.23 0.01 4.38
N ILE A 72 -16.80 -0.93 3.54
CA ILE A 72 -16.87 -0.77 2.09
C ILE A 72 -18.33 -0.61 1.65
N ASP A 73 -19.24 -1.43 2.18
CA ASP A 73 -20.67 -1.37 1.88
C ASP A 73 -21.31 -0.07 2.39
N GLU A 74 -20.93 0.43 3.56
CA GLU A 74 -21.40 1.73 4.04
C GLU A 74 -21.01 2.85 3.05
N LEU A 75 -19.74 2.88 2.62
CA LEU A 75 -19.26 3.88 1.67
C LEU A 75 -19.91 3.74 0.29
N ARG A 76 -20.04 2.51 -0.21
CA ARG A 76 -20.57 2.18 -1.54
C ARG A 76 -22.08 2.34 -1.65
N LEU A 77 -22.81 1.77 -0.70
CA LEU A 77 -24.27 1.63 -0.77
C LEU A 77 -24.98 2.82 -0.12
N VAL A 78 -24.45 3.36 0.97
CA VAL A 78 -25.04 4.51 1.68
C VAL A 78 -24.50 5.82 1.14
N LYS A 79 -23.17 5.99 1.12
CA LYS A 79 -22.54 7.27 0.71
C LYS A 79 -22.34 7.40 -0.80
N LYS A 80 -22.63 6.35 -1.57
CA LYS A 80 -22.53 6.31 -3.04
C LYS A 80 -21.13 6.65 -3.59
N ILE A 81 -20.09 6.36 -2.81
CA ILE A 81 -18.69 6.54 -3.20
C ILE A 81 -18.24 5.30 -3.96
N ASN A 82 -17.58 5.45 -5.10
CA ASN A 82 -17.09 4.29 -5.85
C ASN A 82 -15.81 3.72 -5.24
N LEU A 83 -15.42 2.50 -5.64
CA LEU A 83 -14.31 1.80 -4.99
C LEU A 83 -12.96 2.50 -5.23
N ASN A 84 -12.75 3.06 -6.43
CA ASN A 84 -11.53 3.80 -6.77
C ASN A 84 -11.37 5.04 -5.88
N GLU A 85 -12.47 5.75 -5.60
CA GLU A 85 -12.48 6.90 -4.70
C GLU A 85 -12.19 6.49 -3.25
N ILE A 86 -12.75 5.35 -2.80
CA ILE A 86 -12.43 4.80 -1.47
C ILE A 86 -10.93 4.50 -1.37
N GLU A 87 -10.34 3.87 -2.38
CA GLU A 87 -8.90 3.60 -2.44
C GLU A 87 -8.10 4.90 -2.39
N ALA A 88 -8.39 5.86 -3.28
CA ALA A 88 -7.69 7.13 -3.36
C ALA A 88 -7.78 7.95 -2.07
N ILE A 89 -8.94 8.00 -1.44
CA ILE A 89 -9.14 8.69 -0.16
C ILE A 89 -8.31 8.03 0.94
N ASN A 90 -8.30 6.69 1.01
CA ASN A 90 -7.54 5.99 2.05
C ASN A 90 -6.03 6.08 1.83
N PHE A 91 -5.56 6.02 0.58
CA PHE A 91 -4.17 6.32 0.25
C PHE A 91 -3.79 7.77 0.60
N ALA A 92 -4.63 8.75 0.28
CA ALA A 92 -4.37 10.15 0.64
C ALA A 92 -4.41 10.40 2.16
N ARG A 93 -5.17 9.60 2.90
CA ARG A 93 -5.21 9.61 4.37
C ARG A 93 -3.97 9.00 5.00
N ASP A 94 -3.15 8.26 4.26
CA ASP A 94 -1.84 7.78 4.70
C ASP A 94 -0.86 8.95 4.84
N ARG A 95 -1.15 9.82 5.80
CA ARG A 95 -0.39 11.00 6.13
C ARG A 95 0.95 10.63 6.76
N ARG A 96 1.13 9.39 7.20
CA ARG A 96 2.39 8.92 7.80
C ARG A 96 3.43 8.68 6.73
N VAL A 97 3.04 8.07 5.61
CA VAL A 97 3.93 7.80 4.47
C VAL A 97 4.01 9.01 3.53
N LEU A 98 2.86 9.64 3.20
CA LEU A 98 2.82 10.69 2.18
C LEU A 98 3.26 12.08 2.65
N ALA A 99 3.15 12.42 3.94
CA ALA A 99 3.52 13.77 4.40
C ALA A 99 5.02 14.08 4.29
N GLU A 100 5.86 13.05 4.15
CA GLU A 100 7.32 13.17 4.09
C GLU A 100 7.88 13.03 2.68
N VAL A 101 7.03 12.76 1.69
CA VAL A 101 7.43 12.64 0.29
C VAL A 101 7.15 13.96 -0.41
N GLN A 102 8.20 14.60 -0.91
CA GLN A 102 8.01 15.71 -1.83
C GLN A 102 7.40 15.17 -3.13
N PRO A 103 6.35 15.84 -3.67
CA PRO A 103 5.85 15.48 -4.98
C PRO A 103 6.99 15.60 -6.01
N PRO A 104 7.00 14.76 -7.06
CA PRO A 104 7.99 14.85 -8.12
C PRO A 104 8.01 16.26 -8.71
N ALA A 105 9.20 16.81 -8.94
CA ALA A 105 9.33 18.13 -9.56
C ALA A 105 8.64 18.14 -10.94
N GLY A 106 7.71 19.06 -11.16
CA GLY A 106 6.99 19.24 -12.44
C GLY A 106 5.51 18.85 -12.47
N LEU A 107 4.89 18.60 -11.31
CA LEU A 107 3.45 18.28 -11.18
C LEU A 107 2.60 19.44 -10.62
N VAL A 108 3.07 20.68 -10.72
CA VAL A 108 2.33 21.92 -10.36
C VAL A 108 2.17 22.82 -11.57
#